data_AF-W8YK09-F1
#
_entry.id   AF-W8YK09-F1
#
_cell.length_a   1.000
_cell.length_b   1.000
_cell.length_c   1.000
_cell.angle_alpha   90.00
_cell.angle_beta   90.00
_cell.angle_gamma   90.00
#
_symmetry.space_group_name_H-M   'P 1'
#
loop_
_entity.id
_entity.type
_entity.pdbx_description
1 polymer ?
#
loop_
_entity_poly.entity_id
_entity_poly.type
_entity_poly.pdbx_seq_one_letter_code
_entity_poly.pdbx_strand_id
1 'polypeptide(L)'
;MIPSERRLEDIERKVLRILVNYSKIRSTPLKMENLQKFTGKREGRLHHILGVLEQEKYVEIESRQPLRYRILKEFEAHELNWHRKSHDKGHEFSDAYRNQMELF
;
A
#
# COMPACT_ATOMS: atom_id res chain seq x y z
N MET A 1 24.80 10.07 -6.13
CA MET A 1 23.44 10.58 -5.93
C MET A 1 23.09 10.38 -4.47
N ILE A 2 22.80 11.45 -3.74
CA ILE A 2 22.34 11.38 -2.35
C ILE A 2 20.87 10.87 -2.40
N PRO A 3 20.45 9.89 -1.59
CA PRO A 3 19.06 9.52 -1.50
C PRO A 3 18.28 10.75 -1.06
N SER A 4 17.30 11.16 -1.87
CA SER A 4 16.40 12.25 -1.53
C SER A 4 15.72 11.89 -0.20
N GLU A 5 15.85 12.72 0.83
CA GLU A 5 15.08 12.57 2.08
C GLU A 5 13.62 13.04 1.89
N ARG A 6 13.05 12.79 0.70
CA ARG A 6 11.69 13.22 0.38
C ARG A 6 10.73 12.43 1.25
N ARG A 7 9.95 13.17 2.04
CA ARG A 7 8.80 12.62 2.74
C ARG A 7 7.76 12.13 1.74
N LEU A 8 7.35 10.87 1.86
CA LEU A 8 6.26 10.30 1.05
C LEU A 8 4.95 11.05 1.29
N GLU A 9 4.25 11.36 0.20
CA GLU A 9 2.88 11.90 0.24
C GLU A 9 1.91 10.84 0.77
N ASP A 10 0.75 11.27 1.29
CA ASP A 10 -0.27 10.38 1.86
C ASP A 10 -0.69 9.25 0.92
N ILE A 11 -0.82 9.55 -0.37
CA ILE A 11 -1.19 8.55 -1.37
C ILE A 11 -0.06 7.53 -1.61
N GLU A 12 1.20 7.95 -1.55
CA GLU A 12 2.36 7.08 -1.69
C GLU A 12 2.51 6.17 -0.47
N ARG A 13 2.35 6.75 0.74
CA ARG A 13 2.29 5.99 2.00
C ARG A 13 1.18 4.94 1.97
N LYS A 14 0.00 5.32 1.47
CA LYS A 14 -1.13 4.39 1.32
C LYS A 14 -0.80 3.25 0.35
N VAL A 15 -0.23 3.54 -0.81
CA VAL A 15 0.19 2.51 -1.79
C VAL A 15 1.23 1.58 -1.17
N LEU A 16 2.27 2.13 -0.53
CA LEU A 16 3.30 1.33 0.13
C LEU A 16 2.69 0.38 1.19
N ARG A 17 1.75 0.88 2.01
CA ARG A 17 1.06 0.04 3.01
C ARG A 17 0.29 -1.11 2.36
N ILE A 18 -0.38 -0.86 1.23
CA ILE A 18 -1.08 -1.92 0.48
C ILE A 18 -0.07 -2.97 0.01
N LEU A 19 1.06 -2.55 -0.57
CA LEU A 19 2.10 -3.46 -1.06
C LEU A 19 2.67 -4.33 0.05
N VAL A 20 3.00 -3.74 1.20
CA VAL A 20 3.51 -4.47 2.38
C VAL A 20 2.47 -5.46 2.92
N ASN A 21 1.21 -5.05 3.03
CA ASN A 21 0.16 -5.94 3.54
C ASN A 21 -0.11 -7.09 2.56
N TYR A 22 -0.13 -6.80 1.27
CA TYR A 22 -0.41 -7.80 0.25
C TYR A 22 0.71 -8.85 0.16
N SER A 23 1.98 -8.44 0.26
CA SER A 23 3.13 -9.35 0.25
C SER A 23 3.17 -10.30 1.46
N LYS A 24 2.58 -9.89 2.60
CA LYS A 24 2.48 -10.72 3.81
C LYS A 24 1.34 -11.74 3.78
N ILE A 25 0.25 -11.43 3.08
CA ILE A 25 -1.02 -12.18 3.17
C ILE A 25 -1.24 -13.09 1.96
N ARG A 26 -0.75 -12.71 0.77
CA ARG A 26 -1.12 -13.38 -0.49
C ARG A 26 0.12 -13.87 -1.23
N SER A 27 0.04 -15.08 -1.77
CA SER A 27 1.05 -15.66 -2.67
C SER A 27 0.87 -15.23 -4.13
N THR A 28 -0.30 -14.69 -4.48
CA THR A 28 -0.59 -14.25 -5.85
C THR A 28 0.00 -12.87 -6.13
N PRO A 29 0.47 -12.58 -7.36
CA PRO A 29 0.92 -11.24 -7.72
C PRO A 29 -0.22 -10.22 -7.58
N LEU A 30 0.09 -9.06 -7.01
CA LEU A 30 -0.85 -7.94 -6.98
C LEU A 30 -1.11 -7.49 -8.42
N LYS A 31 -2.36 -7.28 -8.80
CA LYS A 31 -2.69 -6.72 -10.11
C LYS A 31 -2.88 -5.20 -10.03
N MET A 32 -2.61 -4.49 -11.12
CA MET A 32 -2.77 -3.03 -11.16
C MET A 32 -4.22 -2.61 -10.87
N GLU A 33 -5.18 -3.40 -11.32
CA GLU A 33 -6.60 -3.18 -11.11
C GLU A 33 -6.98 -3.20 -9.62
N ASN A 34 -6.28 -4.01 -8.81
CA ASN A 34 -6.49 -4.03 -7.37
C ASN A 34 -5.99 -2.74 -6.73
N LEU A 35 -4.82 -2.24 -7.14
CA LEU A 35 -4.33 -0.93 -6.69
C LEU A 35 -5.29 0.19 -7.08
N GLN A 36 -5.85 0.16 -8.29
CA GLN A 36 -6.87 1.13 -8.72
C GLN A 36 -8.09 1.08 -7.80
N LYS A 37 -8.62 -0.11 -7.50
CA LYS A 37 -9.76 -0.29 -6.58
C LYS A 37 -9.46 0.23 -5.17
N PHE A 38 -8.31 -0.09 -4.60
CA PHE A 38 -7.97 0.30 -3.22
C PHE A 38 -7.64 1.78 -3.04
N THR A 39 -7.21 2.44 -4.11
CA THR A 39 -6.73 3.84 -4.06
C THR A 39 -7.66 4.84 -4.75
N GLY A 40 -8.55 4.37 -5.63
CA GLY A 40 -9.35 5.21 -6.51
C GLY A 40 -8.52 5.96 -7.55
N LYS A 41 -7.26 5.58 -7.78
CA LYS A 41 -6.36 6.28 -8.71
C LYS A 41 -6.31 5.56 -10.06
N ARG A 42 -6.15 6.35 -11.13
CA ARG A 42 -5.95 5.85 -12.48
C ARG A 42 -4.56 5.21 -12.61
N GLU A 43 -4.43 4.25 -13.52
CA GLU A 43 -3.20 3.49 -13.75
C GLU A 43 -1.97 4.39 -13.94
N GLY A 44 -2.05 5.45 -14.77
CA GLY A 44 -0.93 6.37 -14.96
C GLY A 44 -0.42 7.03 -13.67
N ARG A 45 -1.33 7.39 -12.74
CA ARG A 45 -0.94 7.95 -11.44
C ARG A 45 -0.32 6.87 -10.55
N LEU A 46 -0.78 5.63 -10.63
CA LEU A 46 -0.19 4.51 -9.89
C LEU A 46 1.21 4.17 -10.41
N HIS A 47 1.43 4.16 -11.73
CA HIS A 47 2.77 3.98 -12.29
C HIS A 47 3.75 5.05 -11.84
N HIS A 48 3.30 6.30 -11.73
CA HIS A 48 4.09 7.38 -11.18
C HIS A 48 4.42 7.15 -9.70
N ILE A 49 3.41 6.80 -8.88
CA ILE A 49 3.62 6.50 -7.45
C ILE A 49 4.59 5.33 -7.25
N LEU A 50 4.43 4.24 -8.02
CA LEU A 50 5.36 3.10 -7.96
C LEU A 50 6.78 3.52 -8.34
N GLY A 51 6.93 4.40 -9.33
CA GLY A 51 8.23 4.98 -9.69
C GLY A 51 8.85 5.79 -8.55
N VAL A 52 8.05 6.59 -7.82
CA VAL A 52 8.54 7.31 -6.63
C VAL A 52 8.97 6.32 -5.54
N LEU A 53 8.16 5.31 -5.23
CA LEU A 53 8.51 4.32 -4.21
C LEU A 53 9.79 3.54 -4.55
N GLU A 54 10.02 3.27 -5.83
CA GLU A 54 11.23 2.63 -6.34
C GLU A 54 12.46 3.56 -6.29
N GLN A 55 12.29 4.82 -6.70
CA GLN A 55 13.33 5.84 -6.63
C GLN A 55 13.79 6.07 -5.18
N GLU A 56 12.83 6.17 -4.25
CA GLU A 56 13.06 6.39 -2.82
C GLU A 56 13.46 5.12 -2.06
N LYS A 57 13.65 3.98 -2.77
CA LYS A 57 14.14 2.71 -2.23
C LYS A 57 13.25 2.10 -1.14
N TYR A 58 11.94 2.30 -1.24
CA TYR A 58 10.97 1.56 -0.44
C TYR A 58 10.63 0.21 -1.05
N VAL A 59 10.60 0.14 -2.38
CA VAL A 59 10.35 -1.08 -3.15
C VAL A 59 11.34 -1.23 -4.28
N GLU A 60 11.48 -2.45 -4.79
CA GLU A 60 12.12 -2.77 -6.07
C GLU A 60 11.05 -3.34 -6.99
N ILE A 61 10.89 -2.79 -8.20
CA ILE A 61 9.88 -3.28 -9.16
C ILE A 61 10.56 -4.21 -10.15
N GLU A 62 10.21 -5.50 -10.09
CA GLU A 62 10.75 -6.53 -10.99
C GLU A 62 9.97 -6.58 -12.31
N SER A 63 8.65 -6.35 -12.26
CA SER A 63 7.78 -6.24 -13.43
C SER A 63 6.57 -5.40 -13.08
N ARG A 64 6.05 -4.64 -14.06
CA ARG A 64 4.84 -3.83 -13.90
C ARG A 64 3.56 -4.57 -14.34
N GLN A 65 3.69 -5.62 -15.15
CA GLN A 65 2.57 -6.40 -15.67
C GLN A 65 2.99 -7.88 -15.85
N PRO A 66 2.59 -8.80 -14.95
CA PRO A 66 1.91 -8.54 -13.67
C PRO A 66 2.83 -7.76 -12.71
N LEU A 67 2.25 -6.99 -11.78
CA LEU A 67 3.05 -6.22 -10.83
C LEU A 67 3.78 -7.18 -9.87
N ARG A 68 5.10 -7.25 -10.02
CA ARG A 68 6.03 -8.00 -9.17
C ARG A 68 7.00 -7.03 -8.54
N TYR A 69 7.19 -7.16 -7.23
CA TYR A 69 7.98 -6.22 -6.46
C TYR A 69 8.50 -6.88 -5.19
N ARG A 70 9.58 -6.30 -4.65
CA ARG A 70 10.13 -6.62 -3.34
C ARG A 70 10.04 -5.40 -2.44
N ILE A 71 9.72 -5.60 -1.16
CA ILE A 71 9.78 -4.54 -0.16
C ILE A 71 11.22 -4.42 0.32
N LEU A 72 11.81 -3.23 0.18
CA LEU A 72 13.18 -2.93 0.61
C LEU A 72 13.21 -2.26 1.99
N LYS A 73 12.23 -1.39 2.25
CA LYS A 73 12.03 -0.74 3.55
C LYS A 73 10.57 -0.85 3.92
N GLU A 74 10.29 -1.51 5.04
CA GLU A 74 9.00 -1.33 5.67
C GLU A 74 8.96 0.11 6.18
N PHE A 75 7.94 0.87 5.79
CA PHE A 75 7.69 2.13 6.46
C PHE A 75 7.30 1.77 7.88
N GLU A 76 8.21 1.96 8.85
CA GLU A 76 7.90 1.84 10.26
C GLU A 76 6.74 2.78 10.55
N ALA A 77 5.55 2.21 10.61
CA ALA A 77 4.41 2.91 11.12
C ALA A 77 4.67 3.14 12.62
N HIS A 78 5.31 4.27 12.95
CA HIS A 78 4.95 5.01 14.17
C HIS A 78 3.45 5.43 14.17
N GLU A 79 2.68 5.01 13.17
CA GLU A 79 1.23 5.14 13.03
C GLU A 79 0.43 3.89 13.45
N LEU A 80 0.96 3.01 14.31
CA LEU A 80 0.10 2.17 15.18
C LEU A 80 -0.81 3.03 16.11
N ASN A 81 -0.59 4.35 16.17
CA ASN A 81 -1.44 5.28 16.91
C ASN A 81 -2.70 5.77 16.18
N TRP A 82 -2.91 5.46 14.88
CA TRP A 82 -4.18 5.80 14.22
C TRP A 82 -5.31 4.80 14.54
N HIS A 83 -4.97 3.57 14.94
CA HIS A 83 -5.99 2.59 15.36
C HIS A 83 -6.36 2.69 16.84
N ARG A 84 -5.53 3.33 17.68
CA ARG A 84 -5.82 3.48 19.11
C ARG A 84 -6.69 4.71 19.44
N LYS A 85 -6.75 5.72 18.58
CA LYS A 85 -7.63 6.90 18.77
C LYS A 85 -9.00 6.81 18.10
N SER A 86 -9.19 5.87 17.16
CA SER A 86 -10.52 5.58 16.60
C SER A 86 -11.34 4.64 17.50
N HIS A 87 -10.71 4.07 18.53
CA HIS A 87 -11.28 3.09 19.46
C HIS A 87 -12.06 3.75 20.61
N ASP A 88 -12.70 4.89 20.34
CA ASP A 88 -13.58 5.58 21.31
C ASP A 88 -14.95 5.94 20.72
N LYS A 89 -15.26 5.50 19.49
CA LYS A 89 -16.62 5.55 18.96
C LYS A 89 -16.99 4.26 18.23
N GLY A 90 -17.63 3.37 18.99
CA GLY A 90 -18.79 2.58 18.54
C GLY A 90 -18.57 1.58 17.39
N HIS A 91 -18.20 0.36 17.76
CA HIS A 91 -18.99 -0.87 17.54
C HIS A 91 -19.79 -1.09 16.23
N GLU A 92 -19.37 -0.59 15.07
CA GLU A 92 -20.01 -0.94 13.77
C GLU A 92 -19.03 -1.26 12.63
N PHE A 93 -17.72 -1.06 12.80
CA PHE A 93 -16.76 -1.21 11.71
C PHE A 93 -16.12 -2.62 11.58
N SER A 94 -16.40 -3.54 12.51
CA SER A 94 -15.79 -4.88 12.54
C SER A 94 -16.36 -5.82 11.47
N ASP A 95 -17.66 -5.75 11.19
CA ASP A 95 -18.31 -6.72 10.29
C ASP A 95 -18.19 -6.35 8.80
N ALA A 96 -18.01 -5.06 8.51
CA ALA A 96 -17.84 -4.58 7.14
C ALA A 96 -16.51 -5.06 6.49
N TYR A 97 -15.43 -5.17 7.28
CA TYR A 97 -14.13 -5.59 6.76
C TYR A 97 -13.95 -7.11 6.72
N ARG A 98 -14.66 -7.87 7.57
CA ARG A 98 -14.66 -9.34 7.52
C ARG A 98 -15.41 -9.85 6.28
N ASN A 99 -16.56 -9.25 5.94
CA ASN A 99 -17.31 -9.60 4.73
C ASN A 99 -16.65 -9.15 3.42
N GLN A 100 -15.74 -8.17 3.45
CA GLN A 100 -15.06 -7.69 2.25
C GLN A 100 -13.80 -8.51 1.87
N MET A 101 -13.35 -9.40 2.76
CA MET A 101 -12.27 -10.37 2.51
C MET A 101 -12.77 -11.76 2.11
N GLU A 102 -14.08 -12.05 2.25
CA GLU A 102 -14.70 -13.34 1.90
C GLU A 102 -15.52 -13.32 0.59
N LEU A 103 -15.61 -12.18 -0.10
CA LEU A 103 -16.28 -12.06 -1.42
C LEU A 103 -15.32 -11.98 -2.61
N PHE A 104 -14.13 -12.59 -2.49
CA PHE A 104 -13.26 -12.89 -3.64
C PHE A 104 -12.66 -14.29 -3.53
#